data_AF-A0AA39MYW2-F1
#
_entry.id   AF-A0AA39MYW2-F1
#
_cell.length_a   1.000
_cell.length_b   1.000
_cell.length_c   1.000
_cell.angle_alpha   90.00
_cell.angle_beta   90.00
_cell.angle_gamma   90.00
#
_symmetry.space_group_name_H-M   'P 1'
#
loop_
_entity.id
_entity.type
_entity.pdbx_description
1 polymer ?
#
loop_
_entity_poly.entity_id
_entity_poly.type
_entity_poly.pdbx_seq_one_letter_code
_entity_poly.pdbx_strand_id
1 'polypeptide(L)'
;MLVKHKPFRMWNDIQGYAGFVPSHNYFTGFYNMLIEKHARELDQHMAMLPAHILCIDHSHKVPKHLGKVNGIPVFGALHTVVNEFGEVRAMTLTPTKAHDQFMPALSEIANSLKKYGHGKIELVNNFFNIITDDLAHLAEDATLSFPFDMEWSIDRSQGIQGHVALIQLIYASHIYLLPVKDTCSHLPHALLAFLRSPHLFKVGVHPFVGALELGRLAKDRNLVDQANISLADLTAKILECNLPKDDTIRVSTAWDNPVLTPEQEMYAALDVFAIHSIYDTFTHLSIGGPITNATVGGTIVKLLSHDQCSTVAYGIIAPDRPTKFAGVNVSKTRTVVNVTRVLASGYLMWAKLSSSHHEVLLSSLGTTCPFQILCCTRDLRICTGKDITEAQLAENSYTSTGDPITLENPTDHMLTYSEGLADNGEDYDPKLETIVDEAKWNSRDEGISLEETFSLILGDERVRSQVLGDTWHLMDMFKISVHHGLRRAF
;
A
#
# COMPACT_ATOMS: atom_id res chain seq x y z
N MET A 1 -74.55 -7.52 -38.95
CA MET A 1 -74.23 -7.86 -37.54
C MET A 1 -72.82 -8.42 -37.51
N LEU A 2 -71.87 -7.73 -36.88
CA LEU A 2 -70.51 -8.25 -36.68
C LEU A 2 -70.57 -9.40 -35.68
N VAL A 3 -69.98 -10.54 -36.03
CA VAL A 3 -69.86 -11.69 -35.14
C VAL A 3 -69.11 -11.24 -33.89
N LYS A 4 -69.70 -11.44 -32.71
CA LYS A 4 -69.02 -11.15 -31.43
C LYS A 4 -67.77 -12.02 -31.34
N HIS A 5 -66.60 -11.43 -31.58
CA HIS A 5 -65.33 -12.08 -31.32
C HIS A 5 -65.20 -12.32 -29.82
N LYS A 6 -64.84 -13.56 -29.43
CA LYS A 6 -64.52 -13.86 -28.04
C LYS A 6 -63.21 -13.14 -27.69
N PRO A 7 -63.13 -12.47 -26.52
CA PRO A 7 -61.87 -11.89 -26.06
C PRO A 7 -60.81 -12.98 -25.87
N PHE A 8 -59.54 -12.62 -25.99
CA PHE A 8 -58.43 -13.49 -25.58
C PHE A 8 -58.62 -13.91 -24.12
N ARG A 9 -58.20 -15.13 -23.79
CA ARG A 9 -58.26 -15.64 -22.42
C ARG A 9 -57.27 -14.88 -21.53
N MET A 10 -57.52 -14.89 -20.22
CA MET A 10 -56.62 -14.26 -19.24
C MET A 10 -55.25 -14.96 -19.25
N TRP A 11 -54.17 -14.22 -19.01
CA TRP A 11 -52.79 -14.75 -19.01
C TRP A 11 -52.59 -15.95 -18.07
N ASN A 12 -53.34 -15.98 -16.98
CA ASN A 12 -53.32 -17.05 -15.98
C ASN A 12 -54.39 -18.14 -16.20
N ASP A 13 -55.08 -18.16 -17.36
CA ASP A 13 -56.02 -19.23 -17.69
C ASP A 13 -55.28 -20.50 -18.14
N ILE A 14 -55.16 -21.42 -17.19
CA ILE A 14 -54.51 -22.74 -17.33
C ILE A 14 -55.18 -23.57 -18.43
N GLN A 15 -56.44 -23.33 -18.79
CA GLN A 15 -57.13 -24.04 -19.87
C GLN A 15 -57.08 -23.33 -21.24
N GLY A 16 -56.45 -22.15 -21.32
CA GLY A 16 -56.39 -21.34 -22.53
C GLY A 16 -55.24 -21.72 -23.45
N TYR A 17 -54.02 -21.44 -23.00
CA TYR A 17 -52.78 -21.58 -23.78
C TYR A 17 -52.30 -23.04 -23.85
N ALA A 18 -53.17 -23.93 -24.36
CA ALA A 18 -52.92 -25.36 -24.51
C ALA A 18 -52.47 -26.08 -23.22
N GLY A 19 -52.83 -25.57 -22.04
CA GLY A 19 -52.41 -26.17 -20.77
C GLY A 19 -50.97 -25.89 -20.36
N PHE A 20 -50.20 -25.12 -21.15
CA PHE A 20 -48.77 -25.01 -20.98
C PHE A 20 -48.35 -23.55 -20.77
N VAL A 21 -48.16 -23.18 -19.51
CA VAL A 21 -47.41 -21.96 -19.15
C VAL A 21 -45.95 -22.41 -19.01
N PRO A 22 -45.02 -21.90 -19.84
CA PRO A 22 -43.62 -22.31 -19.73
C PRO A 22 -43.09 -22.02 -18.33
N SER A 23 -42.51 -23.04 -17.70
CA SER A 23 -41.96 -22.90 -16.35
C SER A 23 -40.64 -22.11 -16.37
N HIS A 24 -40.20 -21.63 -15.21
CA HIS A 24 -38.87 -21.02 -15.09
C HIS A 24 -37.76 -21.96 -15.59
N ASN A 25 -37.88 -23.27 -15.36
CA ASN A 25 -36.96 -24.28 -15.86
C ASN A 25 -36.90 -24.33 -17.39
N TYR A 26 -38.05 -24.17 -18.07
CA TYR A 26 -38.08 -24.10 -19.52
C TYR A 26 -37.32 -22.88 -20.05
N PHE A 27 -37.57 -21.70 -19.48
CA PHE A 27 -36.86 -20.48 -19.88
C PHE A 27 -35.37 -20.54 -19.58
N THR A 28 -34.97 -21.07 -18.42
CA THR A 28 -33.56 -21.29 -18.08
C THR A 28 -32.89 -22.26 -19.07
N GLY A 29 -33.55 -23.37 -19.40
CA GLY A 29 -33.03 -24.34 -20.36
C GLY A 29 -32.89 -23.75 -21.76
N PHE A 30 -33.90 -23.01 -22.23
CA PHE A 30 -33.86 -22.31 -23.52
C PHE A 30 -32.73 -21.27 -23.57
N TYR A 31 -32.59 -20.45 -22.53
CA TYR A 31 -31.56 -19.42 -22.45
C TYR A 31 -30.16 -20.04 -22.41
N ASN A 32 -29.93 -21.06 -21.59
CA ASN A 32 -28.65 -21.75 -21.52
C ASN A 32 -28.27 -22.36 -22.86
N MET A 33 -29.19 -23.06 -23.52
CA MET A 33 -28.96 -23.62 -24.85
C MET A 33 -28.57 -22.53 -25.86
N LEU A 34 -29.22 -21.35 -25.82
CA LEU A 34 -28.90 -20.25 -26.70
C LEU A 34 -27.50 -19.69 -26.42
N ILE A 35 -27.16 -19.45 -25.15
CA ILE A 35 -25.84 -18.93 -24.74
C ILE A 35 -24.73 -19.94 -25.09
N GLU A 36 -24.92 -21.22 -24.78
CA GLU A 36 -23.97 -22.28 -25.11
C GLU A 36 -23.73 -22.39 -26.62
N LYS A 37 -24.78 -22.26 -27.43
CA LYS A 37 -24.68 -22.28 -28.90
C LYS A 37 -23.84 -21.12 -29.44
N HIS A 38 -23.87 -19.96 -28.77
CA HIS A 38 -23.17 -18.73 -29.19
C HIS A 38 -21.91 -18.41 -28.37
N ALA A 39 -21.47 -19.33 -27.50
CA ALA A 39 -20.37 -19.09 -26.58
C ALA A 39 -19.10 -18.65 -27.30
N ARG A 40 -18.80 -19.25 -28.46
CA ARG A 40 -17.60 -18.93 -29.25
C ARG A 40 -17.64 -17.51 -29.81
N GLU A 41 -18.79 -17.06 -30.31
CA GLU A 41 -18.98 -15.71 -30.81
C GLU A 41 -18.93 -14.68 -29.68
N LEU A 42 -19.49 -15.01 -28.52
CA LEU A 42 -19.42 -14.19 -27.31
C LEU A 42 -17.97 -14.06 -26.82
N ASP A 43 -17.22 -15.15 -26.76
CA ASP A 43 -15.79 -15.17 -26.38
C ASP A 43 -14.96 -14.34 -27.37
N GLN A 44 -15.22 -14.49 -28.67
CA GLN A 44 -14.56 -13.69 -29.70
C GLN A 44 -14.89 -12.21 -29.55
N HIS A 45 -16.16 -11.86 -29.36
CA HIS A 45 -16.58 -10.48 -29.15
C HIS A 45 -15.91 -9.88 -27.91
N MET A 46 -15.98 -10.60 -26.78
CA MET A 46 -15.28 -10.23 -25.56
C MET A 46 -13.81 -9.97 -25.82
N ALA A 47 -13.11 -10.83 -26.56
CA ALA A 47 -11.68 -10.69 -26.88
C ALA A 47 -11.35 -9.49 -27.79
N MET A 48 -12.30 -9.05 -28.63
CA MET A 48 -12.13 -7.87 -29.50
C MET A 48 -12.30 -6.53 -28.78
N LEU A 49 -12.81 -6.52 -27.55
CA LEU A 49 -13.03 -5.28 -26.81
C LEU A 49 -11.72 -4.56 -26.45
N PRO A 50 -11.72 -3.22 -26.36
CA PRO A 50 -10.60 -2.49 -25.80
C PRO A 50 -10.48 -2.77 -24.30
N ALA A 51 -9.29 -2.54 -23.76
CA ALA A 51 -9.03 -2.59 -22.33
C ALA A 51 -7.82 -1.72 -22.02
N HIS A 52 -8.03 -0.41 -22.08
CA HIS A 52 -7.00 0.53 -21.66
C HIS A 52 -6.84 0.49 -20.14
N ILE A 53 -7.93 0.36 -19.39
CA ILE A 53 -7.91 0.19 -17.93
C ILE A 53 -8.66 -1.09 -17.59
N LEU A 54 -8.11 -1.87 -16.66
CA LEU A 54 -8.78 -3.06 -16.14
C LEU A 54 -9.25 -2.84 -14.70
N CYS A 55 -10.51 -3.17 -14.47
CA CYS A 55 -11.07 -3.34 -13.13
C CYS A 55 -11.29 -4.83 -12.90
N ILE A 56 -10.81 -5.32 -11.76
CA ILE A 56 -10.79 -6.74 -11.42
C ILE A 56 -11.52 -6.93 -10.11
N ASP A 57 -12.40 -7.92 -10.04
CA ASP A 57 -13.09 -8.28 -8.81
C ASP A 57 -13.28 -9.80 -8.67
N HIS A 58 -13.41 -10.25 -7.42
CA HIS A 58 -13.71 -11.64 -7.06
C HIS A 58 -15.12 -11.75 -6.50
N SER A 59 -16.04 -12.35 -7.28
CA SER A 59 -17.39 -12.63 -6.79
C SER A 59 -17.45 -13.96 -6.03
N HIS A 60 -17.85 -13.89 -4.76
CA HIS A 60 -18.05 -15.07 -3.90
C HIS A 60 -19.49 -15.58 -3.90
N LYS A 61 -20.42 -14.89 -4.59
CA LYS A 61 -21.82 -15.32 -4.66
C LYS A 61 -21.99 -16.48 -5.64
N VAL A 62 -21.37 -16.39 -6.81
CA VAL A 62 -21.49 -17.40 -7.88
C VAL A 62 -21.04 -18.80 -7.41
N PRO A 63 -19.88 -18.99 -6.74
CA PRO A 63 -19.46 -20.31 -6.28
C PRO A 63 -20.40 -20.97 -5.27
N LYS A 64 -21.19 -20.21 -4.50
CA LYS A 64 -22.18 -20.76 -3.56
C LYS A 64 -23.30 -21.52 -4.26
N HIS A 65 -23.51 -21.26 -5.54
CA HIS A 65 -24.51 -21.95 -6.36
C HIS A 65 -23.94 -23.12 -7.16
N LEU A 66 -22.62 -23.35 -7.11
CA LEU A 66 -21.95 -24.47 -7.77
C LEU A 66 -22.01 -25.74 -6.91
N GLY A 67 -21.89 -26.87 -7.59
CA GLY A 67 -21.82 -28.20 -7.01
C GLY A 67 -20.55 -28.38 -6.20
N LYS A 68 -20.67 -29.15 -5.12
CA LYS A 68 -19.57 -29.49 -4.22
C LYS A 68 -19.10 -30.92 -4.50
N VAL A 69 -17.82 -31.18 -4.32
CA VAL A 69 -17.23 -32.53 -4.42
C VAL A 69 -16.99 -33.03 -3.01
N ASN A 70 -17.61 -34.15 -2.62
CA ASN A 70 -17.60 -34.66 -1.23
C ASN A 70 -17.97 -33.60 -0.17
N GLY A 71 -18.90 -32.70 -0.51
CA GLY A 71 -19.30 -31.61 0.39
C GLY A 71 -18.33 -30.42 0.44
N ILE A 72 -17.23 -30.45 -0.31
CA ILE A 72 -16.21 -29.40 -0.35
C ILE A 72 -16.42 -28.53 -1.62
N PRO A 73 -16.44 -27.19 -1.50
CA PRO A 73 -16.49 -26.31 -2.67
C PRO A 73 -15.21 -26.41 -3.51
N VAL A 74 -15.37 -26.60 -4.82
CA VAL A 74 -14.24 -26.70 -5.76
C VAL A 74 -13.66 -25.32 -6.11
N PHE A 75 -14.51 -24.30 -6.15
CA PHE A 75 -14.15 -22.94 -6.49
C PHE A 75 -14.46 -22.00 -5.33
N GLY A 76 -13.50 -21.13 -4.99
CA GLY A 76 -13.65 -20.11 -3.95
C GLY A 76 -14.19 -18.78 -4.49
N ALA A 77 -14.00 -18.49 -5.78
CA ALA A 77 -14.42 -17.24 -6.39
C ALA A 77 -14.69 -17.38 -7.91
N LEU A 78 -15.52 -16.47 -8.44
CA LEU A 78 -15.54 -16.11 -9.86
C LEU A 78 -14.74 -14.82 -10.02
N HIS A 79 -13.55 -14.92 -10.58
CA HIS A 79 -12.72 -13.78 -10.93
C HIS A 79 -13.22 -13.16 -12.23
N THR A 80 -13.53 -11.87 -12.21
CA THR A 80 -14.09 -11.14 -13.35
C THR A 80 -13.26 -9.91 -13.62
N VAL A 81 -13.00 -9.66 -14.89
CA VAL A 81 -12.21 -8.53 -15.38
C VAL A 81 -13.08 -7.73 -16.33
N VAL A 82 -13.19 -6.43 -16.09
CA VAL A 82 -13.91 -5.49 -16.96
C VAL A 82 -12.98 -4.38 -17.45
N ASN A 83 -13.29 -3.81 -18.61
CA ASN A 83 -12.59 -2.64 -19.15
C ASN A 83 -13.12 -1.32 -18.55
N GLU A 84 -12.59 -0.20 -19.02
CA GLU A 84 -12.99 1.16 -18.63
C GLU A 84 -14.46 1.51 -18.91
N PHE A 85 -15.15 0.71 -19.75
CA PHE A 85 -16.56 0.88 -20.08
C PHE A 85 -17.48 -0.07 -19.28
N GLY A 86 -16.92 -0.87 -18.37
CA GLY A 86 -17.66 -1.87 -17.61
C GLY A 86 -18.01 -3.13 -18.42
N GLU A 87 -17.40 -3.32 -19.59
CA GLU A 87 -17.60 -4.49 -20.43
C GLU A 87 -16.69 -5.63 -19.98
N VAL A 88 -17.23 -6.85 -19.95
CA VAL A 88 -16.48 -8.02 -19.49
C VAL A 88 -15.39 -8.42 -20.48
N ARG A 89 -14.16 -8.49 -19.99
CA ARG A 89 -12.96 -8.90 -20.74
C ARG A 89 -12.51 -10.33 -20.43
N ALA A 90 -12.74 -10.78 -19.20
CA ALA A 90 -12.51 -12.17 -18.82
C ALA A 90 -13.36 -12.55 -17.60
N MET A 91 -13.75 -13.83 -17.53
CA MET A 91 -14.32 -14.45 -16.34
C MET A 91 -13.68 -15.81 -16.16
N THR A 92 -13.21 -16.12 -14.95
CA THR A 92 -12.63 -17.43 -14.64
C THR A 92 -13.01 -17.86 -13.22
N LEU A 93 -13.41 -19.12 -13.07
CA LEU A 93 -13.64 -19.72 -11.76
C LEU A 93 -12.30 -20.11 -11.14
N THR A 94 -12.00 -19.61 -9.94
CA THR A 94 -10.73 -19.88 -9.27
C THR A 94 -10.95 -20.72 -8.01
N PRO A 95 -10.11 -21.75 -7.76
CA PRO A 95 -10.15 -22.52 -6.51
C PRO A 95 -9.92 -21.65 -5.28
N THR A 96 -9.01 -20.68 -5.39
CA THR A 96 -8.61 -19.76 -4.32
C THR A 96 -8.56 -18.31 -4.82
N LYS A 97 -8.24 -17.37 -3.92
CA LYS A 97 -7.95 -15.96 -4.25
C LYS A 97 -6.51 -15.74 -4.72
N ALA A 98 -5.69 -16.79 -4.80
CA ALA A 98 -4.29 -16.66 -5.14
C ALA A 98 -4.11 -16.13 -6.58
N HIS A 99 -3.16 -15.22 -6.75
CA HIS A 99 -2.93 -14.53 -8.03
C HIS A 99 -2.63 -15.49 -9.18
N ASP A 100 -1.84 -16.53 -8.93
CA ASP A 100 -1.45 -17.54 -9.93
C ASP A 100 -2.65 -18.21 -10.61
N GLN A 101 -3.80 -18.29 -9.92
CA GLN A 101 -5.02 -18.92 -10.43
C GLN A 101 -5.70 -18.12 -11.57
N PHE A 102 -5.53 -16.79 -11.62
CA PHE A 102 -6.18 -15.94 -12.62
C PHE A 102 -5.21 -15.18 -13.53
N MET A 103 -3.91 -15.20 -13.23
CA MET A 103 -2.88 -14.63 -14.10
C MET A 103 -2.91 -15.16 -15.55
N PRO A 104 -3.20 -16.45 -15.82
CA PRO A 104 -3.36 -16.92 -17.20
C PRO A 104 -4.47 -16.19 -17.96
N ALA A 105 -5.61 -15.94 -17.31
CA ALA A 105 -6.73 -15.20 -17.91
C ALA A 105 -6.36 -13.74 -18.19
N LEU A 106 -5.63 -13.08 -17.29
CA LEU A 106 -5.13 -11.72 -17.50
C LEU A 106 -4.11 -11.64 -18.64
N SER A 107 -3.22 -12.63 -18.75
CA SER A 107 -2.23 -12.70 -19.83
C SER A 107 -2.88 -12.78 -21.22
N GLU A 108 -3.98 -13.54 -21.34
CA GLU A 108 -4.73 -13.64 -22.61
C GLU A 108 -5.41 -12.33 -23.02
N ILE A 109 -5.75 -11.45 -22.07
CA ILE A 109 -6.24 -10.10 -22.39
C ILE A 109 -5.16 -9.31 -23.12
N ALA A 110 -3.90 -9.34 -22.65
CA ALA A 110 -2.81 -8.66 -23.33
C ALA A 110 -2.55 -9.21 -24.75
N ASN A 111 -2.63 -10.54 -24.91
CA ASN A 111 -2.51 -11.21 -26.22
C ASN A 111 -3.62 -10.78 -27.18
N SER A 112 -4.87 -10.76 -26.72
CA SER A 112 -6.01 -10.35 -27.53
C SER A 112 -5.97 -8.87 -27.91
N LEU A 113 -5.57 -7.97 -27.00
CA LEU A 113 -5.38 -6.55 -27.31
C LEU A 113 -4.39 -6.35 -28.46
N LYS A 114 -3.22 -7.02 -28.37
CA LYS A 114 -2.22 -6.99 -29.44
C LYS A 114 -2.79 -7.55 -30.76
N LYS A 115 -3.49 -8.68 -30.69
CA LYS A 115 -4.07 -9.36 -31.86
C LYS A 115 -5.08 -8.47 -32.59
N TYR A 116 -5.88 -7.71 -31.87
CA TYR A 116 -6.93 -6.85 -32.43
C TYR A 116 -6.49 -5.38 -32.63
N GLY A 117 -5.22 -5.07 -32.43
CA GLY A 117 -4.65 -3.75 -32.72
C GLY A 117 -4.94 -2.68 -31.67
N HIS A 118 -5.29 -3.08 -30.45
CA HIS A 118 -5.51 -2.16 -29.33
C HIS A 118 -4.20 -1.71 -28.66
N GLY A 119 -4.28 -0.61 -27.92
CA GLY A 119 -3.19 -0.10 -27.09
C GLY A 119 -2.85 -1.00 -25.89
N LYS A 120 -1.76 -0.67 -25.20
CA LYS A 120 -1.37 -1.36 -23.95
C LYS A 120 -2.31 -0.98 -22.79
N ILE A 121 -2.41 -1.88 -21.81
CA ILE A 121 -3.15 -1.66 -20.56
C ILE A 121 -2.37 -0.69 -19.67
N GLU A 122 -3.02 0.38 -19.19
CA GLU A 122 -2.59 1.25 -18.11
C GLU A 122 -3.19 0.72 -16.78
N LEU A 123 -2.42 -0.07 -16.04
CA LEU A 123 -2.90 -0.82 -14.88
C LEU A 123 -2.74 -0.02 -13.56
N VAL A 124 -3.77 0.70 -13.13
CA VAL A 124 -3.72 1.55 -11.90
C VAL A 124 -4.26 0.83 -10.64
N ASN A 125 -5.14 -0.17 -10.77
CA ASN A 125 -5.83 -0.77 -9.62
C ASN A 125 -5.07 -1.86 -8.84
N ASN A 126 -4.12 -2.57 -9.44
CA ASN A 126 -3.45 -3.67 -8.74
C ASN A 126 -2.40 -3.19 -7.72
N PHE A 127 -1.78 -2.03 -7.96
CA PHE A 127 -0.65 -1.58 -7.15
C PHE A 127 -1.04 -1.30 -5.69
N PHE A 128 -2.07 -0.49 -5.46
CA PHE A 128 -2.50 -0.16 -4.09
C PHE A 128 -3.24 -1.32 -3.40
N ASN A 129 -3.87 -2.20 -4.17
CA ASN A 129 -4.43 -3.43 -3.63
C ASN A 129 -3.31 -4.36 -3.12
N ILE A 130 -2.20 -4.50 -3.85
CA ILE A 130 -1.01 -5.25 -3.40
C ILE A 130 -0.46 -4.65 -2.10
N ILE A 131 -0.29 -3.33 -2.01
CA ILE A 131 0.14 -2.68 -0.75
C ILE A 131 -0.83 -2.98 0.40
N THR A 132 -2.13 -2.97 0.13
CA THR A 132 -3.17 -3.20 1.14
C THR A 132 -3.22 -4.67 1.57
N ASP A 133 -2.97 -5.61 0.66
CA ASP A 133 -2.85 -7.03 0.98
C ASP A 133 -1.57 -7.32 1.77
N ASP A 134 -0.44 -6.71 1.39
CA ASP A 134 0.82 -6.83 2.13
C ASP A 134 0.68 -6.28 3.56
N LEU A 135 -0.13 -5.23 3.77
CA LEU A 135 -0.52 -4.76 5.11
C LEU A 135 -1.34 -5.79 5.89
N ALA A 136 -2.25 -6.53 5.26
CA ALA A 136 -3.09 -7.52 5.93
C ALA A 136 -2.27 -8.69 6.51
N HIS A 137 -1.04 -8.88 6.02
CA HIS A 137 -0.10 -9.88 6.49
C HIS A 137 0.88 -9.38 7.55
N LEU A 138 0.88 -8.08 7.87
CA LEU A 138 1.71 -7.50 8.91
C LEU A 138 1.06 -7.62 10.30
N ALA A 139 1.89 -7.62 11.35
CA ALA A 139 1.41 -7.59 12.74
C ALA A 139 0.54 -6.34 13.00
N GLU A 140 -0.40 -6.39 13.95
CA GLU A 140 -1.38 -5.31 14.22
C GLU A 140 -0.76 -3.93 14.49
N ASP A 141 0.51 -3.88 14.91
CA ASP A 141 1.28 -2.68 15.22
C ASP A 141 2.35 -2.31 14.17
N ALA A 142 2.52 -3.12 13.13
CA ALA A 142 3.54 -2.90 12.12
C ALA A 142 3.15 -1.75 11.18
N THR A 143 4.12 -0.88 10.92
CA THR A 143 3.98 0.28 10.05
C THR A 143 4.90 0.15 8.84
N LEU A 144 4.40 0.54 7.66
CA LEU A 144 5.20 0.60 6.44
C LEU A 144 5.49 2.05 6.07
N SER A 145 6.69 2.32 5.56
CA SER A 145 7.12 3.65 5.11
C SER A 145 7.32 3.68 3.60
N PHE A 146 6.76 4.70 2.95
CA PHE A 146 6.79 4.88 1.51
C PHE A 146 7.39 6.26 1.21
N PRO A 147 8.58 6.31 0.59
CA PRO A 147 9.05 7.54 -0.06
C PRO A 147 7.97 8.02 -1.03
N PHE A 148 7.56 9.28 -0.91
CA PHE A 148 6.36 9.81 -1.56
C PHE A 148 6.53 11.29 -1.93
N ASP A 149 6.19 11.65 -3.16
CA ASP A 149 6.15 13.04 -3.63
C ASP A 149 5.03 13.25 -4.67
N MET A 150 4.81 14.50 -5.08
CA MET A 150 3.81 14.87 -6.09
C MET A 150 4.25 16.05 -6.96
N GLU A 151 3.82 16.06 -8.22
CA GLU A 151 3.98 17.19 -9.14
C GLU A 151 2.62 17.73 -9.63
N TRP A 152 2.58 19.02 -9.94
CA TRP A 152 1.42 19.73 -10.49
C TRP A 152 1.85 20.76 -11.52
N SER A 153 0.98 21.06 -12.49
CA SER A 153 1.26 22.08 -13.50
C SER A 153 1.31 23.47 -12.86
N ILE A 154 2.35 24.26 -13.20
CA ILE A 154 2.56 25.61 -12.67
C ILE A 154 2.68 26.60 -13.82
N ASP A 155 1.84 27.62 -13.84
CA ASP A 155 1.98 28.78 -14.73
C ASP A 155 2.35 30.03 -13.92
N ARG A 156 3.65 30.37 -13.92
CA ARG A 156 4.15 31.58 -13.23
C ARG A 156 3.68 32.88 -13.88
N SER A 157 3.29 32.87 -15.15
CA SER A 157 2.83 34.08 -15.86
C SER A 157 1.41 34.47 -15.46
N GLN A 158 0.57 33.49 -15.16
CA GLN A 158 -0.80 33.70 -14.68
C GLN A 158 -0.96 33.55 -13.17
N GLY A 159 0.07 33.06 -12.46
CA GLY A 159 0.02 32.80 -11.02
C GLY A 159 -0.87 31.61 -10.65
N ILE A 160 -1.18 30.73 -11.62
CA ILE A 160 -2.06 29.58 -11.43
C ILE A 160 -1.23 28.38 -11.01
N GLN A 161 -1.65 27.72 -9.92
CA GLN A 161 -1.21 26.38 -9.54
C GLN A 161 -2.33 25.40 -9.90
N GLY A 162 -2.00 24.42 -10.74
CA GLY A 162 -2.94 23.37 -11.15
C GLY A 162 -3.21 22.34 -10.05
N HIS A 163 -4.08 21.39 -10.35
CA HIS A 163 -4.27 20.20 -9.52
C HIS A 163 -3.04 19.28 -9.57
N VAL A 164 -2.93 18.38 -8.59
CA VAL A 164 -1.91 17.32 -8.60
C VAL A 164 -2.08 16.50 -9.87
N ALA A 165 -1.02 16.42 -10.68
CA ALA A 165 -1.00 15.77 -11.97
C ALA A 165 -0.18 14.46 -11.95
N LEU A 166 0.73 14.32 -10.99
CA LEU A 166 1.57 13.13 -10.86
C LEU A 166 1.81 12.83 -9.37
N ILE A 167 1.71 11.56 -9.00
CA ILE A 167 2.16 11.04 -7.70
C ILE A 167 3.39 10.16 -7.95
N GLN A 168 4.43 10.32 -7.15
CA GLN A 168 5.61 9.45 -7.17
C GLN A 168 5.74 8.71 -5.85
N LEU A 169 6.10 7.43 -5.91
CA LEU A 169 6.37 6.64 -4.71
C LEU A 169 7.35 5.50 -4.99
N ILE A 170 7.99 5.00 -3.92
CA ILE A 170 8.81 3.78 -3.98
C ILE A 170 8.14 2.65 -3.20
N TYR A 171 8.06 1.47 -3.82
CA TYR A 171 7.62 0.24 -3.20
C TYR A 171 8.37 -0.98 -3.74
N ALA A 172 8.74 -1.93 -2.87
CA ALA A 172 9.40 -3.18 -3.23
C ALA A 172 10.57 -2.99 -4.24
N SER A 173 11.43 -1.98 -3.99
CA SER A 173 12.57 -1.61 -4.85
C SER A 173 12.24 -1.06 -6.24
N HIS A 174 10.99 -0.66 -6.48
CA HIS A 174 10.55 -0.05 -7.73
C HIS A 174 10.07 1.38 -7.49
N ILE A 175 10.33 2.26 -8.44
CA ILE A 175 9.79 3.62 -8.50
C ILE A 175 8.51 3.59 -9.34
N TYR A 176 7.43 4.13 -8.80
CA TYR A 176 6.14 4.26 -9.47
C TYR A 176 5.85 5.73 -9.73
N LEU A 177 5.54 6.05 -10.98
CA LEU A 177 5.06 7.35 -11.42
C LEU A 177 3.59 7.16 -11.82
N LEU A 178 2.67 7.78 -11.08
CA LEU A 178 1.23 7.60 -11.24
C LEU A 178 0.59 8.90 -11.73
N PRO A 179 0.31 9.04 -13.04
CA PRO A 179 -0.41 10.19 -13.55
C PRO A 179 -1.81 10.29 -12.95
N VAL A 180 -2.13 11.44 -12.37
CA VAL A 180 -3.45 11.78 -11.82
C VAL A 180 -4.18 12.60 -12.87
N LYS A 181 -4.89 11.91 -13.77
CA LYS A 181 -5.62 12.55 -14.87
C LYS A 181 -6.95 13.13 -14.36
N ASP A 182 -7.26 14.36 -14.78
CA ASP A 182 -8.51 15.10 -14.46
C ASP A 182 -9.80 14.36 -14.85
N THR A 183 -9.71 13.32 -15.67
CA THR A 183 -10.85 12.47 -16.05
C THR A 183 -11.35 11.60 -14.89
N CYS A 184 -10.54 11.39 -13.85
CA CYS A 184 -10.99 10.74 -12.62
C CYS A 184 -11.75 11.74 -11.75
N SER A 185 -13.06 11.85 -11.95
CA SER A 185 -13.96 12.62 -11.06
C SER A 185 -13.79 12.28 -9.58
N HIS A 186 -13.26 11.09 -9.27
CA HIS A 186 -12.86 10.65 -7.94
C HIS A 186 -11.57 9.82 -8.02
N LEU A 187 -10.66 9.99 -7.05
CA LEU A 187 -9.49 9.11 -6.91
C LEU A 187 -9.94 7.67 -6.62
N PRO A 188 -9.23 6.64 -7.14
CA PRO A 188 -9.52 5.25 -6.83
C PRO A 188 -9.60 4.99 -5.32
N HIS A 189 -10.54 4.14 -4.88
CA HIS A 189 -10.78 3.88 -3.46
C HIS A 189 -9.53 3.34 -2.75
N ALA A 190 -8.75 2.47 -3.41
CA ALA A 190 -7.51 1.93 -2.88
C ALA A 190 -6.43 3.02 -2.67
N LEU A 191 -6.30 3.97 -3.61
CA LEU A 191 -5.41 5.12 -3.45
C LEU A 191 -5.90 6.03 -2.31
N LEU A 192 -7.20 6.28 -2.19
CA LEU A 192 -7.75 7.03 -1.07
C LEU A 192 -7.49 6.35 0.29
N ALA A 193 -7.65 5.03 0.35
CA ALA A 193 -7.35 4.24 1.55
C ALA A 193 -5.85 4.36 1.91
N PHE A 194 -4.95 4.23 0.94
CA PHE A 194 -3.52 4.44 1.10
C PHE A 194 -3.20 5.84 1.66
N LEU A 195 -3.73 6.89 1.02
CA LEU A 195 -3.47 8.28 1.41
C LEU A 195 -4.02 8.61 2.80
N ARG A 196 -5.12 7.97 3.22
CA ARG A 196 -5.79 8.22 4.51
C ARG A 196 -5.32 7.31 5.65
N SER A 197 -4.59 6.24 5.36
CA SER A 197 -4.16 5.29 6.39
C SER A 197 -3.10 5.89 7.33
N PRO A 198 -3.28 5.79 8.66
CA PRO A 198 -2.27 6.19 9.65
C PRO A 198 -1.14 5.15 9.82
N HIS A 199 -1.33 3.91 9.34
CA HIS A 199 -0.35 2.82 9.42
C HIS A 199 0.62 2.80 8.22
N LEU A 200 0.29 3.57 7.17
CA LEU A 200 1.11 3.76 5.98
C LEU A 200 1.75 5.15 6.06
N PHE A 201 3.04 5.18 6.39
CA PHE A 201 3.79 6.43 6.48
C PHE A 201 4.21 6.90 5.10
N LYS A 202 3.83 8.13 4.75
CA LYS A 202 4.24 8.79 3.51
C LYS A 202 5.43 9.69 3.85
N VAL A 203 6.64 9.23 3.52
CA VAL A 203 7.90 9.92 3.82
C VAL A 203 8.18 10.93 2.71
N GLY A 204 8.30 12.20 3.04
CA GLY A 204 8.45 13.27 2.05
C GLY A 204 7.89 14.60 2.56
N VAL A 205 7.37 15.44 1.67
CA VAL A 205 6.98 16.84 1.99
C VAL A 205 5.50 17.09 1.70
N HIS A 206 4.54 16.51 2.42
CA HIS A 206 3.10 16.72 2.11
C HIS A 206 2.12 16.54 3.30
N PRO A 207 0.88 17.06 3.24
CA PRO A 207 -0.06 17.14 4.37
C PRO A 207 -0.99 15.91 4.53
N PHE A 208 -0.49 14.69 4.33
CA PHE A 208 -1.33 13.48 4.45
C PHE A 208 -1.36 12.92 5.89
N VAL A 209 -2.42 12.16 6.20
CA VAL A 209 -2.45 11.37 7.43
C VAL A 209 -1.31 10.35 7.38
N GLY A 210 -0.48 10.28 8.42
CA GLY A 210 0.74 9.47 8.41
C GLY A 210 1.89 10.08 7.60
N ALA A 211 1.86 11.37 7.27
CA ALA A 211 3.02 12.02 6.64
C ALA A 211 4.21 12.08 7.62
N LEU A 212 5.39 11.72 7.11
CA LEU A 212 6.66 11.82 7.82
C LEU A 212 7.55 12.83 7.10
N GLU A 213 7.74 13.99 7.71
CA GLU A 213 8.43 15.12 7.08
C GLU A 213 9.95 15.01 7.27
N LEU A 214 10.69 14.92 6.15
CA LEU A 214 12.13 14.63 6.14
C LEU A 214 12.96 15.72 6.83
N GLY A 215 12.65 17.00 6.64
CA GLY A 215 13.43 18.09 7.21
C GLY A 215 13.31 18.15 8.74
N ARG A 216 12.11 17.94 9.28
CA ARG A 216 11.85 17.79 10.71
C ARG A 216 12.53 16.56 11.25
N LEU A 217 12.46 15.44 10.54
CA LEU A 217 13.12 14.21 10.94
C LEU A 217 14.65 14.37 10.99
N ALA A 218 15.24 15.09 10.03
CA ALA A 218 16.65 15.46 10.00
C ALA A 218 17.02 16.40 11.15
N LYS A 219 16.15 17.38 11.47
CA LYS A 219 16.34 18.32 12.57
C LYS A 219 16.25 17.66 13.93
N ASP A 220 15.26 16.78 14.14
CA ASP A 220 15.09 16.01 15.37
C ASP A 220 16.30 15.10 15.63
N ARG A 221 16.94 14.66 14.53
CA ARG A 221 18.21 13.93 14.50
C ARG A 221 19.46 14.82 14.56
N ASN A 222 19.28 16.15 14.58
CA ASN A 222 20.33 17.17 14.59
C ASN A 222 21.33 17.06 13.43
N LEU A 223 20.88 16.60 12.28
CA LEU A 223 21.66 16.58 11.04
C LEU A 223 21.57 17.92 10.31
N VAL A 224 20.56 18.74 10.65
CA VAL A 224 20.31 20.07 10.10
C VAL A 224 19.81 21.02 11.20
N ASP A 225 20.05 22.32 11.03
CA ASP A 225 19.62 23.35 12.00
C ASP A 225 18.13 23.70 11.87
N GLN A 226 17.58 23.55 10.67
CA GLN A 226 16.25 24.00 10.30
C GLN A 226 15.43 22.88 9.67
N ALA A 227 14.15 22.80 10.02
CA ALA A 227 13.25 21.75 9.51
C ALA A 227 12.73 22.06 8.11
N ASN A 228 12.72 23.33 7.69
CA ASN A 228 12.29 23.78 6.37
C ASN A 228 13.43 23.76 5.33
N ILE A 229 14.41 22.87 5.52
CA ILE A 229 15.49 22.67 4.57
C ILE A 229 14.95 22.01 3.29
N SER A 230 15.46 22.41 2.13
CA SER A 230 14.98 21.86 0.86
C SER A 230 15.43 20.40 0.68
N LEU A 231 14.70 19.63 -0.14
CA LEU A 231 15.11 18.27 -0.49
C LEU A 231 16.51 18.26 -1.12
N ALA A 232 16.82 19.20 -2.02
CA ALA A 232 18.13 19.28 -2.66
C ALA A 232 19.26 19.56 -1.66
N ASP A 233 19.04 20.45 -0.69
CA ASP A 233 20.01 20.73 0.36
C ASP A 233 20.17 19.55 1.33
N LEU A 234 19.10 18.81 1.61
CA LEU A 234 19.17 17.56 2.37
C LEU A 234 19.96 16.49 1.61
N THR A 235 19.71 16.31 0.31
CA THR A 235 20.50 15.39 -0.53
C THR A 235 21.97 15.76 -0.49
N ALA A 236 22.30 17.04 -0.63
CA ALA A 236 23.69 17.51 -0.58
C ALA A 236 24.33 17.29 0.80
N LYS A 237 23.61 17.55 1.90
CA LYS A 237 24.15 17.40 3.26
C LYS A 237 24.27 15.94 3.72
N ILE A 238 23.29 15.10 3.39
CA ILE A 238 23.17 13.74 3.94
C ILE A 238 23.80 12.70 3.02
N LEU A 239 23.63 12.86 1.71
CA LEU A 239 24.12 11.90 0.71
C LEU A 239 25.38 12.38 -0.02
N GLU A 240 25.83 13.62 0.24
CA GLU A 240 26.95 14.26 -0.47
C GLU A 240 26.76 14.29 -2.00
N CYS A 241 25.50 14.29 -2.45
CA CYS A 241 25.11 14.23 -3.85
C CYS A 241 24.34 15.48 -4.27
N ASN A 242 24.48 15.90 -5.53
CA ASN A 242 23.67 16.96 -6.11
C ASN A 242 22.34 16.37 -6.62
N LEU A 243 21.22 16.95 -6.20
CA LEU A 243 19.90 16.70 -6.78
C LEU A 243 19.59 17.80 -7.80
N PRO A 244 19.56 17.51 -9.11
CA PRO A 244 19.25 18.51 -10.13
C PRO A 244 17.83 19.05 -9.95
N LYS A 245 17.71 20.38 -9.86
CA LYS A 245 16.42 21.09 -9.77
C LYS A 245 16.28 22.08 -10.92
N ASP A 246 16.30 21.58 -12.14
CA ASP A 246 16.12 22.40 -13.35
C ASP A 246 14.72 23.02 -13.35
N ASP A 247 14.65 24.35 -13.25
CA ASP A 247 13.41 25.10 -13.21
C ASP A 247 12.60 24.96 -14.52
N THR A 248 13.23 24.63 -15.66
CA THR A 248 12.53 24.41 -16.92
C THR A 248 11.70 23.13 -16.94
N ILE A 249 12.08 22.13 -16.13
CA ILE A 249 11.36 20.86 -15.99
C ILE A 249 10.40 20.94 -14.81
N ARG A 250 10.91 21.39 -13.65
CA ARG A 250 10.15 21.49 -12.40
C ARG A 250 8.96 22.43 -12.52
N VAL A 251 9.16 23.59 -13.13
CA VAL A 251 8.14 24.63 -13.27
C VAL A 251 7.54 24.54 -14.67
N SER A 252 6.85 23.43 -14.89
CA SER A 252 6.25 23.10 -16.18
C SER A 252 4.74 23.25 -16.11
N THR A 253 4.14 23.75 -17.19
CA THR A 253 2.69 23.72 -17.40
C THR A 253 2.21 22.39 -17.99
N ALA A 254 3.12 21.43 -18.19
CA ALA A 254 2.90 20.19 -18.92
C ALA A 254 2.98 18.95 -18.02
N TRP A 255 2.84 19.08 -16.70
CA TRP A 255 2.79 17.93 -15.79
C TRP A 255 1.50 17.12 -15.93
N ASP A 256 0.43 17.76 -16.41
CA ASP A 256 -0.89 17.18 -16.72
C ASP A 256 -1.00 16.64 -18.16
N ASN A 257 0.07 16.71 -18.95
CA ASN A 257 0.08 16.13 -20.28
C ASN A 257 -0.13 14.60 -20.22
N PRO A 258 -0.79 14.02 -21.24
CA PRO A 258 -1.07 12.58 -21.27
C PRO A 258 0.19 11.71 -21.32
N VAL A 259 1.32 12.27 -21.77
CA VAL A 259 2.62 11.60 -21.86
C VAL A 259 3.66 12.56 -21.29
N LEU A 260 4.40 12.09 -20.28
CA LEU A 260 5.53 12.83 -19.70
C LEU A 260 6.73 12.76 -20.64
N THR A 261 7.57 13.80 -20.64
CA THR A 261 8.86 13.71 -21.34
C THR A 261 9.84 12.85 -20.54
N PRO A 262 10.87 12.25 -21.18
CA PRO A 262 11.90 11.50 -20.46
C PRO A 262 12.59 12.30 -19.35
N GLU A 263 12.71 13.62 -19.54
CA GLU A 263 13.30 14.53 -18.56
C GLU A 263 12.37 14.73 -17.35
N GLN A 264 11.05 14.83 -17.56
CA GLN A 264 10.05 14.88 -16.49
C GLN A 264 9.99 13.56 -15.71
N GLU A 265 10.01 12.41 -16.41
CA GLU A 265 10.05 11.09 -15.77
C GLU A 265 11.29 10.95 -14.88
N MET A 266 12.47 11.30 -15.42
CA MET A 266 13.73 11.24 -14.69
C MET A 266 13.74 12.19 -13.49
N TYR A 267 13.24 13.41 -13.66
CA TYR A 267 13.13 14.40 -12.58
C TYR A 267 12.28 13.86 -11.42
N ALA A 268 11.06 13.40 -11.73
CA ALA A 268 10.12 12.88 -10.77
C ALA A 268 10.64 11.61 -10.07
N ALA A 269 11.34 10.74 -10.80
CA ALA A 269 11.97 9.55 -10.24
C ALA A 269 13.14 9.88 -9.30
N LEU A 270 13.98 10.87 -9.64
CA LEU A 270 15.11 11.29 -8.82
C LEU A 270 14.66 11.90 -7.49
N ASP A 271 13.56 12.65 -7.48
CA ASP A 271 13.02 13.26 -6.26
C ASP A 271 12.62 12.21 -5.24
N VAL A 272 11.81 11.23 -5.64
CA VAL A 272 11.39 10.16 -4.72
C VAL A 272 12.54 9.22 -4.36
N PHE A 273 13.50 9.01 -5.26
CA PHE A 273 14.72 8.25 -4.96
C PHE A 273 15.58 8.96 -3.91
N ALA A 274 15.76 10.28 -4.03
CA ALA A 274 16.48 11.06 -3.03
C ALA A 274 15.81 10.97 -1.65
N ILE A 275 14.47 11.07 -1.60
CA ILE A 275 13.69 10.87 -0.36
C ILE A 275 13.99 9.49 0.24
N HIS A 276 13.95 8.43 -0.57
CA HIS A 276 14.24 7.07 -0.13
C HIS A 276 15.65 6.93 0.43
N SER A 277 16.67 7.38 -0.30
CA SER A 277 18.06 7.27 0.13
C SER A 277 18.36 8.05 1.41
N ILE A 278 17.77 9.24 1.58
CA ILE A 278 17.89 10.02 2.82
C ILE A 278 17.21 9.26 3.98
N TYR A 279 16.00 8.76 3.77
CA TYR A 279 15.27 8.03 4.80
C TYR A 279 15.94 6.71 5.20
N ASP A 280 16.49 5.98 4.23
CA ASP A 280 17.26 4.75 4.47
C ASP A 280 18.53 5.04 5.29
N THR A 281 19.23 6.12 4.94
CA THR A 281 20.36 6.63 5.72
C THR A 281 19.93 6.90 7.17
N PHE A 282 18.77 7.52 7.36
CA PHE A 282 18.22 7.78 8.69
C PHE A 282 17.86 6.53 9.50
N THR A 283 17.44 5.44 8.86
CA THR A 283 17.15 4.16 9.54
C THR A 283 18.42 3.42 9.94
N HIS A 284 19.52 3.64 9.20
CA HIS A 284 20.83 3.04 9.50
C HIS A 284 21.69 3.88 10.44
N LEU A 285 21.44 5.19 10.55
CA LEU A 285 22.10 6.06 11.50
C LEU A 285 21.57 5.80 12.93
N SER A 286 22.37 5.10 13.74
CA SER A 286 22.16 5.02 15.19
C SER A 286 22.46 6.37 15.83
N ILE A 287 21.45 7.25 15.88
CA ILE A 287 21.60 8.57 16.48
C ILE A 287 21.20 8.47 17.94
N GLY A 288 22.20 8.62 18.79
CA GLY A 288 22.03 8.97 20.18
C GLY A 288 20.95 9.99 20.44
N GLY A 289 19.96 9.64 21.27
CA GLY A 289 18.90 10.57 21.66
C GLY A 289 19.46 11.89 22.23
N PRO A 290 18.71 13.01 22.13
CA PRO A 290 19.11 14.27 22.73
C PRO A 290 19.15 14.16 24.26
N ILE A 291 20.02 14.95 24.90
CA ILE A 291 20.01 15.07 26.36
C ILE A 291 18.85 15.95 26.80
N THR A 292 17.98 15.39 27.62
CA THR A 292 16.84 16.09 28.23
C THR A 292 17.01 16.15 29.74
N ASN A 293 16.16 16.93 30.42
CA ASN A 293 16.13 16.94 31.88
C ASN A 293 15.77 15.56 32.47
N ALA A 294 15.14 14.67 31.71
CA ALA A 294 14.79 13.32 32.16
C ALA A 294 15.95 12.33 32.00
N THR A 295 17.02 12.69 31.27
CA THR A 295 18.17 11.80 31.04
C THR A 295 18.86 11.43 32.35
N VAL A 296 18.89 10.14 32.68
CA VAL A 296 19.36 9.64 33.97
C VAL A 296 20.87 9.87 34.13
N GLY A 297 21.30 10.18 35.35
CA GLY A 297 22.73 10.18 35.70
C GLY A 297 23.36 8.83 35.44
N GLY A 298 24.60 8.80 34.95
CA GLY A 298 25.25 7.57 34.50
C GLY A 298 25.06 7.27 33.00
N THR A 299 24.25 8.05 32.27
CA THR A 299 24.10 7.88 30.82
C THR A 299 25.41 8.23 30.12
N ILE A 300 25.90 7.33 29.26
CA ILE A 300 27.10 7.54 28.43
C ILE A 300 26.75 8.51 27.31
N VAL A 301 27.57 9.55 27.13
CA VAL A 301 27.35 10.61 26.16
C VAL A 301 28.62 10.94 25.39
N LYS A 302 28.43 11.50 24.21
CA LYS A 302 29.48 12.14 23.42
C LYS A 302 29.28 13.64 23.39
N LEU A 303 30.37 14.39 23.53
CA LEU A 303 30.43 15.83 23.33
C LEU A 303 30.82 16.08 21.87
N LEU A 304 30.05 16.92 21.20
CA LEU A 304 30.23 17.31 19.81
C LEU A 304 30.87 18.71 19.73
N SER A 305 31.56 18.99 18.62
CA SER A 305 32.08 20.32 18.29
C SER A 305 30.96 21.35 18.12
N HIS A 306 31.29 22.64 18.10
CA HIS A 306 30.28 23.72 18.02
C HIS A 306 29.41 23.67 16.76
N ASP A 307 29.98 23.17 15.66
CA ASP A 307 29.31 22.92 14.39
C ASP A 307 28.61 21.55 14.34
N GLN A 308 28.68 20.77 15.41
CA GLN A 308 28.10 19.42 15.54
C GLN A 308 28.68 18.38 14.58
N CYS A 309 29.77 18.68 13.88
CA CYS A 309 30.34 17.82 12.83
C CYS A 309 31.27 16.73 13.37
N SER A 310 31.81 16.87 14.57
CA SER A 310 32.81 15.94 15.11
C SER A 310 32.63 15.66 16.59
N THR A 311 32.93 14.43 17.00
CA THR A 311 33.01 14.06 18.42
C THR A 311 34.34 14.55 18.99
N VAL A 312 34.27 15.39 20.02
CA VAL A 312 35.46 15.97 20.67
C VAL A 312 35.86 15.21 21.94
N ALA A 313 34.89 14.57 22.61
CA ALA A 313 35.12 13.80 23.83
C ALA A 313 33.95 12.83 24.12
N TYR A 314 34.23 11.79 24.91
CA TYR A 314 33.23 10.93 25.53
C TYR A 314 33.18 11.18 27.04
N GLY A 315 32.01 10.96 27.63
CA GLY A 315 31.82 11.11 29.07
C GLY A 315 30.51 10.51 29.56
N ILE A 316 30.23 10.75 30.83
CA ILE A 316 29.07 10.21 31.53
C ILE A 316 28.33 11.38 32.20
N ILE A 317 27.00 11.43 32.07
CA ILE A 317 26.19 12.44 32.77
C ILE A 317 26.39 12.28 34.28
N ALA A 318 26.80 13.36 34.94
CA ALA A 318 27.03 13.33 36.38
C ALA A 318 25.73 12.97 37.13
N PRO A 319 25.76 12.06 38.12
CA PRO A 319 24.58 11.68 38.89
C PRO A 319 24.08 12.84 39.76
N ASP A 320 24.99 13.69 40.22
CA ASP A 320 24.71 14.92 40.93
C ASP A 320 24.40 16.05 39.93
N ARG A 321 23.29 16.74 40.15
CA ARG A 321 22.90 17.94 39.40
C ARG A 321 22.96 19.16 40.32
N PRO A 322 24.17 19.68 40.62
CA PRO A 322 24.33 20.83 41.51
C PRO A 322 23.67 22.06 40.89
N THR A 323 23.25 23.04 41.70
CA THR A 323 22.66 24.28 41.18
C THR A 323 23.70 25.18 40.50
N LYS A 324 24.99 25.04 40.87
CA LYS A 324 26.14 25.70 40.27
C LYS A 324 27.32 24.74 40.10
N PHE A 325 28.08 24.91 39.03
CA PHE A 325 29.35 24.23 38.79
C PHE A 325 30.41 25.27 38.42
N ALA A 326 31.55 25.27 39.11
CA ALA A 326 32.65 26.24 38.90
C ALA A 326 32.19 27.72 38.84
N GLY A 327 31.18 28.09 39.64
CA GLY A 327 30.62 29.44 39.68
C GLY A 327 29.53 29.74 38.65
N VAL A 328 29.25 28.82 37.72
CA VAL A 328 28.24 28.95 36.65
C VAL A 328 26.98 28.17 37.00
N ASN A 329 25.79 28.72 36.71
CA ASN A 329 24.53 28.04 36.96
C ASN A 329 24.35 26.81 36.05
N VAL A 330 23.96 25.69 36.66
CA VAL A 330 23.47 24.50 35.96
C VAL A 330 21.99 24.70 35.69
N SER A 331 21.50 24.33 34.51
CA SER A 331 20.13 24.63 34.09
C SER A 331 19.62 23.59 33.09
N LYS A 332 18.39 23.75 32.60
CA LYS A 332 17.82 22.84 31.58
C LYS A 332 18.65 22.74 30.30
N THR A 333 19.49 23.74 30.02
CA THR A 333 20.35 23.79 28.83
C THR A 333 21.82 23.51 29.12
N ARG A 334 22.17 23.21 30.39
CA ARG A 334 23.56 22.99 30.82
C ARG A 334 23.64 21.85 31.82
N THR A 335 24.43 20.84 31.54
CA THR A 335 24.61 19.67 32.43
C THR A 335 26.07 19.41 32.71
N VAL A 336 26.35 18.83 33.87
CA VAL A 336 27.70 18.38 34.24
C VAL A 336 27.94 17.02 33.62
N VAL A 337 29.10 16.88 32.98
CA VAL A 337 29.56 15.64 32.34
C VAL A 337 30.91 15.27 32.94
N ASN A 338 31.04 14.02 33.39
CA ASN A 338 32.33 13.45 33.74
C ASN A 338 32.99 12.92 32.47
N VAL A 339 33.93 13.68 31.91
CA VAL A 339 34.66 13.32 30.69
C VAL A 339 35.55 12.14 30.99
N THR A 340 35.38 11.06 30.24
CA THR A 340 36.15 9.82 30.39
C THR A 340 37.21 9.67 29.29
N ARG A 341 37.04 10.34 28.15
CA ARG A 341 37.99 10.30 27.04
C ARG A 341 37.94 11.59 26.24
N VAL A 342 39.11 12.16 25.92
CA VAL A 342 39.24 13.32 25.03
C VAL A 342 39.75 12.87 23.67
N LEU A 343 39.08 13.27 22.59
CA LEU A 343 39.49 13.01 21.20
C LEU A 343 40.15 14.25 20.57
N ALA A 344 39.69 15.45 20.93
CA ALA A 344 40.21 16.72 20.43
C ALA A 344 40.70 17.60 21.60
N SER A 345 41.97 17.46 21.98
CA SER A 345 42.57 18.19 23.11
C SER A 345 42.63 19.72 22.92
N GLY A 346 42.70 20.17 21.66
CA GLY A 346 42.70 21.58 21.27
C GLY A 346 41.31 22.22 21.21
N TYR A 347 40.24 21.48 21.52
CA TYR A 347 38.88 22.01 21.46
C TYR A 347 38.66 23.13 22.50
N LEU A 348 38.08 24.24 22.06
CA LEU A 348 37.74 25.38 22.90
C LEU A 348 36.30 25.25 23.40
N MET A 349 36.13 25.25 24.72
CA MET A 349 34.82 25.25 25.36
C MET A 349 34.19 26.65 25.27
N TRP A 350 32.86 26.71 25.12
CA TRP A 350 32.13 27.98 25.07
C TRP A 350 32.47 28.88 26.26
N ALA A 351 32.83 30.14 25.99
CA ALA A 351 33.12 31.14 27.01
C ALA A 351 32.05 31.26 28.12
N LYS A 352 30.77 31.14 27.77
CA LYS A 352 29.62 31.19 28.69
C LYS A 352 29.54 30.04 29.71
N LEU A 353 30.35 28.99 29.53
CA LEU A 353 30.45 27.84 30.43
C LEU A 353 31.59 28.00 31.44
N SER A 354 32.43 29.02 31.28
CA SER A 354 33.47 29.42 32.23
C SER A 354 33.01 30.59 33.09
N SER A 355 33.40 30.60 34.37
CA SER A 355 33.19 31.75 35.27
C SER A 355 33.98 32.98 34.85
N SER A 356 35.09 32.80 34.11
CA SER A 356 35.90 33.89 33.57
C SER A 356 35.30 34.50 32.30
N HIS A 357 34.24 33.93 31.72
CA HIS A 357 33.67 34.35 30.43
C HIS A 357 34.67 34.37 29.25
N HIS A 358 35.72 33.54 29.33
CA HIS A 358 36.67 33.31 28.24
C HIS A 358 36.59 31.86 27.80
N GLU A 359 36.90 31.60 26.53
CA GLU A 359 37.03 30.23 26.02
C GLU A 359 38.21 29.53 26.69
N VAL A 360 38.01 28.25 27.02
CA VAL A 360 39.00 27.44 27.75
C VAL A 360 39.24 26.17 26.97
N LEU A 361 40.52 25.82 26.78
CA LEU A 361 40.92 24.56 26.14
C LEU A 361 40.42 23.38 26.96
N LEU A 362 39.81 22.40 26.30
CA LEU A 362 39.30 21.20 26.95
C LEU A 362 40.40 20.46 27.71
N SER A 363 41.61 20.39 27.14
CA SER A 363 42.79 19.81 27.79
C SER A 363 43.30 20.56 29.01
N SER A 364 42.96 21.85 29.17
CA SER A 364 43.37 22.63 30.35
C SER A 364 42.46 22.41 31.56
N LEU A 365 41.29 21.80 31.36
CA LEU A 365 40.31 21.52 32.41
C LEU A 365 40.60 20.23 33.19
N GLY A 366 41.48 19.37 32.66
CA GLY A 366 41.93 18.15 33.32
C GLY A 366 43.14 17.54 32.61
N THR A 367 44.16 17.18 33.37
CA THR A 367 45.38 16.54 32.84
C THR A 367 45.22 15.03 32.65
N THR A 368 44.26 14.40 33.35
CA THR A 368 43.93 12.97 33.29
C THR A 368 42.43 12.76 33.37
N CYS A 369 41.89 11.80 32.62
CA CYS A 369 40.49 11.39 32.73
C CYS A 369 40.29 10.39 33.91
N PRO A 370 39.15 10.41 34.60
CA PRO A 370 38.00 11.27 34.34
C PRO A 370 38.08 12.64 35.03
N PHE A 371 37.48 13.67 34.42
CA PHE A 371 37.30 15.00 35.03
C PHE A 371 35.95 15.61 34.65
N GLN A 372 35.42 16.49 35.51
CA GLN A 372 34.10 17.09 35.29
C GLN A 372 34.18 18.38 34.50
N ILE A 373 33.25 18.55 33.56
CA ILE A 373 33.02 19.80 32.84
C ILE A 373 31.54 20.15 32.81
N LEU A 374 31.25 21.44 32.61
CA LEU A 374 29.90 21.90 32.29
C LEU A 374 29.75 21.98 30.77
N CYS A 375 28.73 21.31 30.23
CA CYS A 375 28.43 21.28 28.80
C CYS A 375 27.07 21.89 28.50
N CYS A 376 26.88 22.46 27.30
CA CYS A 376 25.52 22.74 26.82
C CYS A 376 24.87 21.41 26.41
N THR A 377 23.61 21.18 26.79
CA THR A 377 22.89 19.95 26.44
C THR A 377 22.75 19.75 24.93
N ARG A 378 22.69 20.85 24.17
CA ARG A 378 22.64 20.81 22.70
C ARG A 378 23.89 20.21 22.05
N ASP A 379 25.05 20.34 22.70
CA ASP A 379 26.35 19.85 22.20
C ASP A 379 26.58 18.39 22.65
N LEU A 380 25.62 17.75 23.33
CA LEU A 380 25.71 16.38 23.83
C LEU A 380 24.74 15.44 23.11
N ARG A 381 25.16 14.19 22.91
CA ARG A 381 24.29 13.09 22.45
C ARG A 381 24.50 11.84 23.30
N ILE A 382 23.45 11.07 23.51
CA ILE A 382 23.54 9.76 24.16
C ILE A 382 24.38 8.83 23.27
N CYS A 383 25.33 8.07 23.80
CA CYS A 383 26.04 7.10 22.97
C CYS A 383 25.14 5.90 22.66
N THR A 384 25.14 5.42 21.41
CA THR A 384 24.42 4.20 20.99
C THR A 384 25.32 3.31 20.13
N GLY A 385 25.15 1.98 20.23
CA GLY A 385 25.84 1.03 19.37
C GLY A 385 27.36 1.22 19.36
N LYS A 386 27.93 1.54 18.19
CA LYS A 386 29.38 1.78 18.00
C LYS A 386 29.96 2.85 18.92
N ASP A 387 29.20 3.91 19.24
CA ASP A 387 29.68 4.97 20.14
C ASP A 387 29.99 4.42 21.55
N ILE A 388 29.25 3.41 22.01
CA ILE A 388 29.47 2.80 23.32
C ILE A 388 30.77 2.00 23.30
N THR A 389 31.00 1.24 22.23
CA THR A 389 32.25 0.51 22.04
C THR A 389 33.44 1.46 21.97
N GLU A 390 33.33 2.57 21.23
CA GLU A 390 34.37 3.60 21.17
C GLU A 390 34.62 4.30 22.51
N ALA A 391 33.57 4.57 23.27
CA ALA A 391 33.70 5.11 24.62
C ALA A 391 34.40 4.12 25.57
N GLN A 392 34.19 2.81 25.41
CA GLN A 392 34.71 1.74 26.26
C GLN A 392 36.12 1.24 25.91
N LEU A 393 36.61 1.47 24.69
CA LEU A 393 37.96 1.02 24.24
C LEU A 393 39.13 1.55 25.10
N ALA A 394 38.89 2.47 26.05
CA ALA A 394 39.90 2.96 26.99
C ALA A 394 39.93 2.21 28.34
N GLU A 395 38.86 1.53 28.77
CA GLU A 395 38.85 0.85 30.08
C GLU A 395 39.75 -0.41 30.10
N ASN A 396 39.90 -1.09 28.96
CA ASN A 396 40.66 -2.34 28.86
C ASN A 396 42.20 -2.17 28.89
N SER A 397 42.71 -0.93 29.01
CA SER A 397 44.15 -0.70 29.20
C SER A 397 44.62 -0.89 30.65
N TYR A 398 43.68 -1.02 31.60
CA TYR A 398 43.97 -0.99 33.04
C TYR A 398 43.23 -2.05 33.86
N THR A 399 43.00 -3.26 33.35
CA THR A 399 42.69 -4.42 34.21
C THR A 399 43.20 -5.71 33.59
N SER A 400 44.47 -6.03 33.82
CA SER A 400 44.93 -7.42 33.84
C SER A 400 45.23 -7.79 35.29
N THR A 401 44.38 -8.65 35.84
CA THR A 401 44.68 -9.78 36.75
C THR A 401 43.40 -10.17 37.50
N GLY A 402 42.77 -11.27 37.08
CA GLY A 402 41.61 -11.84 37.76
C GLY A 402 40.86 -12.83 36.89
N ASP A 403 41.32 -14.08 36.91
CA ASP A 403 40.72 -15.23 36.24
C ASP A 403 39.32 -15.61 36.79
N PRO A 404 38.56 -16.46 36.07
CA PRO A 404 37.11 -16.37 35.92
C PRO A 404 36.32 -17.24 36.90
N ILE A 405 35.09 -16.81 37.19
CA ILE A 405 34.07 -17.67 37.82
C ILE A 405 33.05 -18.05 36.75
N THR A 406 33.13 -19.33 36.38
CA THR A 406 32.11 -20.11 35.67
C THR A 406 30.82 -20.17 36.48
N LEU A 407 29.67 -19.92 35.87
CA LEU A 407 28.41 -20.43 36.37
C LEU A 407 27.54 -20.96 35.23
N GLU A 408 26.91 -22.09 35.53
CA GLU A 408 26.40 -23.12 34.63
C GLU A 408 25.06 -22.76 33.97
N ASN A 409 24.86 -23.27 32.77
CA ASN A 409 23.54 -23.47 32.16
C ASN A 409 22.74 -24.50 32.97
N PRO A 410 21.41 -24.36 33.01
CA PRO A 410 20.55 -25.53 32.85
C PRO A 410 19.66 -25.41 31.62
N THR A 411 19.74 -26.48 30.83
CA THR A 411 18.85 -26.90 29.76
C THR A 411 17.42 -27.21 30.22
N ASP A 412 16.55 -27.24 29.22
CA ASP A 412 15.28 -27.99 29.10
C ASP A 412 14.02 -27.46 29.78
N HIS A 413 13.02 -27.12 28.95
CA HIS A 413 11.83 -27.97 28.82
C HIS A 413 11.03 -27.61 27.56
N MET A 414 11.08 -28.52 26.58
CA MET A 414 10.07 -28.69 25.53
C MET A 414 8.71 -29.03 26.14
N LEU A 415 7.64 -28.36 25.69
CA LEU A 415 6.27 -28.90 25.74
C LEU A 415 5.57 -28.68 24.40
N THR A 416 5.35 -29.81 23.73
CA THR A 416 4.39 -30.07 22.67
C THR A 416 2.96 -29.89 23.18
N TYR A 417 2.09 -29.25 22.39
CA TYR A 417 0.63 -29.42 22.50
C TYR A 417 -0.02 -29.49 21.13
N SER A 418 -0.85 -30.52 20.98
CA SER A 418 -1.59 -30.95 19.81
C SER A 418 -2.93 -30.23 19.65
N GLU A 419 -3.35 -30.17 18.39
CA GLU A 419 -4.71 -30.20 17.82
C GLU A 419 -5.93 -30.12 18.74
N GLY A 420 -6.85 -29.23 18.36
CA GLY A 420 -8.24 -29.22 18.79
C GLY A 420 -9.12 -28.46 17.80
N LEU A 421 -9.61 -29.17 16.78
CA LEU A 421 -10.71 -28.76 15.91
C LEU A 421 -12.01 -28.68 16.73
N ALA A 422 -12.79 -27.61 16.56
CA ALA A 422 -14.22 -27.59 16.87
C ALA A 422 -14.95 -26.67 15.88
N ASP A 423 -15.49 -27.35 14.87
CA ASP A 423 -16.55 -26.95 13.95
C ASP A 423 -17.87 -26.74 14.71
N ASN A 424 -18.59 -25.67 14.38
CA ASN A 424 -19.99 -25.47 14.74
C ASN A 424 -20.71 -24.81 13.55
N GLY A 425 -21.07 -25.65 12.58
CA GLY A 425 -22.09 -25.34 11.58
C GLY A 425 -23.49 -25.31 12.21
N GLU A 426 -24.27 -24.28 11.89
CA GLU A 426 -25.72 -24.33 12.01
C GLU A 426 -26.34 -24.73 10.66
N ASP A 427 -27.25 -25.69 10.77
CA ASP A 427 -27.87 -26.52 9.74
C ASP A 427 -29.11 -25.81 9.17
N TYR A 428 -29.30 -25.86 7.85
CA TYR A 428 -30.53 -25.41 7.18
C TYR A 428 -31.12 -26.58 6.38
N ASP A 429 -32.29 -27.06 6.84
CA ASP A 429 -33.01 -28.24 6.37
C ASP A 429 -33.83 -27.96 5.08
N PRO A 430 -33.55 -28.65 3.95
CA PRO A 430 -34.38 -28.58 2.76
C PRO A 430 -35.11 -29.91 2.56
N LYS A 431 -36.22 -30.11 3.25
CA LYS A 431 -37.21 -31.13 2.87
C LYS A 431 -38.61 -30.53 2.82
N LEU A 432 -39.03 -30.13 1.62
CA LEU A 432 -40.38 -30.36 1.13
C LEU A 432 -40.43 -29.96 -0.35
N GLU A 433 -40.28 -30.94 -1.24
CA GLU A 433 -41.30 -31.26 -2.24
C GLU A 433 -40.82 -32.40 -3.19
N THR A 434 -41.52 -33.50 -2.97
CA THR A 434 -41.84 -34.70 -3.75
C THR A 434 -41.52 -34.73 -5.25
N ILE A 435 -41.01 -35.89 -5.67
CA ILE A 435 -40.83 -36.41 -7.04
C ILE A 435 -42.18 -36.83 -7.65
N VAL A 436 -42.45 -36.57 -8.95
CA VAL A 436 -43.08 -37.54 -9.89
C VAL A 436 -42.69 -37.24 -11.37
N ASP A 437 -41.99 -38.23 -11.94
CA ASP A 437 -41.87 -38.79 -13.30
C ASP A 437 -42.22 -38.08 -14.64
N GLU A 438 -41.22 -38.21 -15.53
CA GLU A 438 -41.18 -38.48 -16.98
C GLU A 438 -42.26 -37.95 -17.93
N ALA A 439 -41.81 -37.19 -18.95
CA ALA A 439 -42.39 -37.25 -20.29
C ALA A 439 -41.30 -37.17 -21.38
N LYS A 440 -41.30 -38.18 -22.25
CA LYS A 440 -40.42 -38.33 -23.41
C LYS A 440 -40.62 -37.22 -24.44
N TRP A 441 -39.50 -36.72 -24.95
CA TRP A 441 -39.43 -35.78 -26.07
C TRP A 441 -39.78 -36.50 -27.38
N ASN A 442 -40.77 -36.00 -28.12
CA ASN A 442 -40.94 -36.29 -29.54
C ASN A 442 -40.91 -34.99 -30.34
N SER A 443 -40.15 -35.02 -31.43
CA SER A 443 -39.88 -33.93 -32.35
C SER A 443 -41.03 -33.71 -33.35
N ARG A 444 -41.31 -32.45 -33.67
CA ARG A 444 -41.34 -31.87 -35.03
C ARG A 444 -42.01 -30.49 -35.06
N ASP A 445 -41.30 -29.55 -35.70
CA ASP A 445 -41.74 -28.40 -36.52
C ASP A 445 -42.66 -27.32 -35.88
N GLU A 446 -42.53 -26.01 -36.14
CA GLU A 446 -41.95 -25.24 -37.25
C GLU A 446 -41.20 -24.00 -36.72
N GLY A 447 -40.06 -23.66 -37.33
CA GLY A 447 -39.19 -22.56 -36.90
C GLY A 447 -39.59 -21.20 -37.47
N ILE A 448 -39.64 -20.20 -36.59
CA ILE A 448 -39.44 -18.80 -36.98
C ILE A 448 -37.93 -18.62 -37.19
N SER A 449 -37.51 -18.02 -38.30
CA SER A 449 -36.09 -17.76 -38.58
C SER A 449 -35.54 -16.75 -37.57
N LEU A 450 -34.43 -17.09 -36.91
CA LEU A 450 -33.74 -16.25 -35.93
C LEU A 450 -33.29 -14.89 -36.50
N GLU A 451 -33.12 -14.78 -37.83
CA GLU A 451 -32.81 -13.50 -38.49
C GLU A 451 -33.94 -12.46 -38.35
N GLU A 452 -35.20 -12.89 -38.32
CA GLU A 452 -36.36 -12.01 -38.12
C GLU A 452 -36.45 -11.51 -36.68
N THR A 453 -36.03 -12.35 -35.72
CA THR A 453 -36.00 -11.98 -34.30
C THR A 453 -34.87 -10.99 -33.99
N PHE A 454 -33.70 -11.19 -34.58
CA PHE A 454 -32.58 -10.25 -34.43
C PHE A 454 -32.84 -8.90 -35.09
N SER A 455 -33.50 -8.87 -36.25
CA SER A 455 -33.90 -7.61 -36.92
C SER A 455 -34.90 -6.79 -36.09
N LEU A 456 -35.75 -7.45 -35.30
CA LEU A 456 -36.71 -6.80 -34.39
C LEU A 456 -36.05 -6.20 -33.14
N ILE A 457 -34.95 -6.79 -32.67
CA ILE A 457 -34.20 -6.31 -31.49
C ILE A 457 -33.22 -5.19 -31.86
N LEU A 458 -32.60 -5.28 -33.05
CA LEU A 458 -31.58 -4.33 -33.51
C LEU A 458 -32.16 -3.13 -34.28
N GLY A 459 -33.43 -3.19 -34.71
CA GLY A 459 -34.09 -2.15 -35.51
C GLY A 459 -34.82 -1.06 -34.71
N ASP A 460 -34.84 -1.13 -33.38
CA ASP A 460 -35.47 -0.11 -32.55
C ASP A 460 -34.47 1.02 -32.23
N GLU A 461 -34.60 2.16 -32.90
CA GLU A 461 -33.78 3.37 -32.66
C GLU A 461 -33.96 3.97 -31.26
N ARG A 462 -34.80 3.39 -30.40
CA ARG A 462 -35.01 3.84 -29.02
C ARG A 462 -34.87 2.69 -28.02
N VAL A 463 -33.62 2.33 -27.72
CA VAL A 463 -33.29 1.51 -26.55
C VAL A 463 -33.70 2.24 -25.27
N ARG A 464 -34.82 1.83 -24.68
CA ARG A 464 -35.19 2.21 -23.30
C ARG A 464 -34.63 1.16 -22.35
N SER A 465 -33.37 1.32 -21.97
CA SER A 465 -32.83 0.64 -20.78
C SER A 465 -33.52 1.24 -19.55
N GLN A 466 -34.48 0.53 -18.96
CA GLN A 466 -34.80 0.74 -17.55
C GLN A 466 -33.74 -0.04 -16.78
N VAL A 467 -32.91 0.70 -16.06
CA VAL A 467 -31.81 0.25 -15.19
C VAL A 467 -32.07 -1.16 -14.65
N LEU A 468 -31.51 -2.15 -15.32
CA LEU A 468 -31.20 -3.43 -14.70
C LEU A 468 -30.12 -3.11 -13.66
N GLY A 469 -30.25 -3.64 -12.45
CA GLY A 469 -29.25 -3.44 -11.40
C GLY A 469 -27.84 -3.72 -11.91
N ASP A 470 -26.81 -3.27 -11.18
CA ASP A 470 -25.43 -3.52 -11.60
C ASP A 470 -25.21 -5.01 -11.93
N THR A 471 -24.27 -5.29 -12.83
CA THR A 471 -24.02 -6.65 -13.33
C THR A 471 -23.86 -7.67 -12.20
N TRP A 472 -23.37 -7.25 -11.03
CA TRP A 472 -23.17 -8.09 -9.84
C TRP A 472 -24.47 -8.44 -9.12
N HIS A 473 -25.43 -7.52 -9.06
CA HIS A 473 -26.78 -7.77 -8.56
C HIS A 473 -27.58 -8.67 -9.50
N LEU A 474 -27.39 -8.55 -10.82
CA LEU A 474 -28.01 -9.46 -11.80
C LEU A 474 -27.48 -10.90 -11.66
N MET A 475 -26.19 -11.08 -11.33
CA MET A 475 -25.61 -12.41 -11.10
C MET A 475 -26.22 -13.17 -9.92
N ASP A 476 -26.68 -12.46 -8.88
CA ASP A 476 -27.41 -13.05 -7.75
C ASP A 476 -28.82 -13.57 -8.13
N MET A 477 -29.36 -13.04 -9.24
CA MET A 477 -30.68 -13.42 -9.75
C MET A 477 -30.63 -14.64 -10.68
N PHE A 478 -29.45 -15.00 -11.21
CA PHE A 478 -29.28 -16.18 -12.07
C PHE A 478 -29.23 -17.45 -11.22
N LYS A 479 -30.39 -18.10 -11.08
CA LYS A 479 -30.47 -19.45 -10.49
C LYS A 479 -29.95 -20.47 -11.50
N ILE A 480 -28.82 -21.10 -11.21
CA ILE A 480 -28.29 -22.22 -11.99
C ILE A 480 -29.27 -23.40 -11.85
N SER A 481 -29.73 -23.94 -12.97
CA SER A 481 -30.65 -25.09 -13.00
C SER A 481 -30.11 -26.27 -12.18
N VAL A 482 -31.00 -26.95 -11.45
CA VAL A 482 -30.63 -28.14 -10.66
C VAL A 482 -30.08 -29.29 -11.49
N HIS A 483 -30.36 -29.28 -12.80
CA HIS A 483 -29.90 -30.29 -13.74
C HIS A 483 -28.59 -29.94 -14.45
N HIS A 484 -28.11 -28.70 -14.30
CA HIS A 484 -26.88 -28.20 -14.90
C HIS A 484 -25.67 -28.97 -14.36
N GLY A 485 -24.71 -29.32 -15.22
CA GLY A 485 -23.53 -30.11 -14.84
C GLY A 485 -22.75 -29.47 -13.69
N LEU A 486 -22.68 -28.15 -13.65
CA LEU A 486 -22.02 -27.40 -12.56
C LEU A 486 -22.69 -27.52 -11.19
N ARG A 487 -23.94 -28.01 -11.07
CA ARG A 487 -24.63 -28.17 -9.77
C ARG A 487 -24.65 -29.63 -9.29
N ARG A 488 -24.20 -30.57 -10.12
CA ARG A 488 -24.12 -31.98 -9.75
C ARG A 488 -22.90 -32.18 -8.84
N ALA A 489 -23.09 -32.89 -7.73
CA ALA A 489 -21.96 -33.38 -6.97
C ALA A 489 -21.22 -34.41 -7.82
N PHE A 490 -19.90 -34.33 -7.86
CA PHE A 490 -19.04 -35.35 -8.46
C PHE A 490 -18.50 -36.28 -7.38
#